data_AF-A0A8R1TSQ7-F1
#
_entry.id   AF-A0A8R1TSQ7-F1
#
_cell.length_a   1.000
_cell.length_b   1.000
_cell.length_c   1.000
_cell.angle_alpha   90.00
_cell.angle_beta   90.00
_cell.angle_gamma   90.00
#
_symmetry.space_group_name_H-M   'P 1'
#
loop_
_entity.id
_entity.type
_entity.pdbx_description
1 polymer ?
#
loop_
_entity_poly.entity_id
_entity_poly.type
_entity_poly.pdbx_seq_one_letter_code
_entity_poly.pdbx_strand_id
1 'polypeptide(L)' 'MAKSKNHTNHNQNRKDHRNGIKKPKKHRFMSMKGVDQKFLRNLRFAKKHNKRHQQQKKESKA' A
#
# COMPACT_ATOMS: atom_id res chain seq x y z
N MET A 1 3.26 -42.77 30.00
CA MET A 1 3.18 -41.62 29.08
C MET A 1 1.73 -41.43 28.66
N ALA A 2 1.06 -40.37 29.08
CA ALA A 2 -0.32 -40.09 28.63
C ALA A 2 -0.28 -39.32 27.31
N LYS A 3 -1.05 -39.77 26.30
CA LYS A 3 -1.16 -39.07 25.01
C LYS A 3 -2.05 -37.84 25.15
N SER A 4 -1.59 -36.70 24.66
CA SER A 4 -2.35 -35.44 24.64
C SER A 4 -2.98 -35.17 23.27
N LYS A 5 -3.84 -34.15 23.17
CA LYS A 5 -4.44 -33.72 21.91
C LYS A 5 -3.41 -33.00 21.05
N ASN A 6 -3.19 -33.48 19.83
CA ASN A 6 -2.14 -32.96 18.94
C ASN A 6 -2.48 -31.62 18.26
N HIS A 7 -3.77 -31.29 18.05
CA HIS A 7 -4.17 -30.06 17.37
C HIS A 7 -5.62 -29.62 17.72
N THR A 8 -5.89 -28.31 17.77
CA THR A 8 -7.25 -27.77 17.85
C THR A 8 -7.38 -26.33 17.32
N ASN A 9 -8.44 -26.06 16.57
CA ASN A 9 -8.83 -24.73 16.10
C ASN A 9 -9.98 -24.09 16.93
N HIS A 10 -10.40 -24.71 18.04
CA HIS A 10 -11.67 -24.41 18.71
C HIS A 10 -11.82 -22.97 19.22
N ASN A 11 -10.71 -22.31 19.59
CA ASN A 11 -10.71 -20.95 20.13
C ASN A 11 -10.00 -19.93 19.22
N GLN A 12 -9.62 -20.28 17.99
CA GLN A 12 -8.92 -19.29 17.14
C GLN A 12 -9.90 -18.21 16.68
N ASN A 13 -11.04 -18.59 16.09
CA ASN A 13 -12.07 -17.64 15.64
C ASN A 13 -12.49 -16.67 16.76
N ARG A 14 -12.74 -17.18 17.97
CA ARG A 14 -13.11 -16.33 19.10
C ARG A 14 -12.02 -15.31 19.44
N LYS A 15 -10.74 -15.68 19.39
CA LYS A 15 -9.62 -14.75 19.62
C LYS A 15 -9.50 -13.72 18.49
N ASP A 16 -9.58 -14.18 17.24
CA ASP A 16 -9.46 -13.32 16.05
C ASP A 16 -10.55 -12.24 16.03
N HIS A 17 -11.73 -12.55 16.54
CA HIS A 17 -12.86 -11.63 16.61
C HIS A 17 -12.92 -10.76 17.89
N ARG A 18 -12.12 -11.01 18.96
CA ARG A 18 -12.18 -10.17 20.19
C ARG A 18 -11.93 -8.69 19.91
N ASN A 19 -10.96 -8.40 19.07
CA ASN A 19 -10.63 -7.03 18.64
C ASN A 19 -11.15 -6.73 17.22
N GLY A 20 -11.82 -7.70 16.61
CA GLY A 20 -12.27 -7.71 15.22
C GLY A 20 -11.14 -7.89 14.20
N ILE A 21 -11.48 -8.51 13.07
CA ILE A 21 -10.58 -8.66 11.92
C ILE A 21 -10.48 -7.31 11.22
N LYS A 22 -9.37 -6.60 11.41
CA LYS A 22 -9.16 -5.27 10.82
C LYS A 22 -8.80 -5.40 9.33
N LYS A 23 -9.49 -4.64 8.49
CA LYS A 23 -9.15 -4.50 7.06
C LYS A 23 -7.82 -3.74 6.90
N PRO A 24 -7.03 -4.00 5.85
CA PRO A 24 -5.83 -3.22 5.57
C PRO A 24 -6.17 -1.73 5.41
N LYS A 25 -5.30 -0.87 5.94
CA LYS A 25 -5.49 0.59 5.87
C LYS A 25 -5.38 1.04 4.41
N LYS A 26 -6.41 1.75 3.92
CA LYS A 26 -6.40 2.37 2.60
C LYS A 26 -5.73 3.73 2.70
N HIS A 27 -4.56 3.88 2.06
CA HIS A 27 -3.87 5.16 1.93
C HIS A 27 -4.21 5.82 0.59
N ARG A 28 -4.20 7.16 0.53
CA ARG A 28 -4.44 7.91 -0.74
C ARG A 28 -3.45 7.52 -1.83
N PHE A 29 -2.20 7.25 -1.44
CA PHE A 29 -1.13 6.83 -2.35
C PHE A 29 -0.52 5.53 -1.83
N MET A 30 -0.57 4.48 -2.64
CA MET A 30 0.10 3.21 -2.35
C MET A 30 1.56 3.26 -2.80
N SER A 31 2.40 2.38 -2.25
CA SER A 31 3.78 2.23 -2.70
C SER A 31 3.83 1.72 -4.14
N MET A 32 4.71 2.29 -4.97
CA MET A 32 4.98 1.79 -6.33
C MET A 32 6.00 0.62 -6.36
N LYS A 33 6.23 -0.06 -5.23
CA LYS A 33 7.12 -1.22 -5.16
C LYS A 33 6.51 -2.36 -5.99
N GLY A 34 7.30 -2.95 -6.88
CA GLY A 34 6.86 -4.03 -7.77
C GLY A 34 6.23 -3.56 -9.08
N VAL A 35 6.12 -2.25 -9.32
CA VAL A 35 5.73 -1.70 -10.63
C VAL A 35 6.92 -1.84 -11.60
N ASP A 36 6.63 -2.00 -12.89
CA ASP A 36 7.64 -2.10 -13.96
C ASP A 36 8.70 -1.00 -13.87
N GLN A 37 9.96 -1.41 -13.91
CA GLN A 37 11.12 -0.53 -13.76
C GLN A 37 11.24 0.46 -14.93
N LYS A 38 10.87 0.06 -16.16
CA LYS A 38 10.91 0.95 -17.32
C LYS A 38 9.91 2.09 -17.16
N PHE A 39 8.69 1.78 -16.73
CA PHE A 39 7.69 2.78 -16.38
C PHE A 39 8.16 3.71 -15.25
N LEU A 40 8.71 3.16 -14.15
CA LEU A 40 9.17 3.97 -13.02
C LEU A 40 10.30 4.94 -13.40
N ARG A 41 11.22 4.50 -14.27
CA ARG A 41 12.31 5.36 -14.76
C ARG A 41 11.76 6.53 -15.57
N ASN A 42 10.79 6.27 -16.47
CA ASN A 42 10.12 7.33 -17.22
C ASN A 42 9.32 8.28 -16.31
N LEU A 43 8.53 7.74 -15.38
CA LEU A 43 7.72 8.52 -14.45
C LEU A 43 8.58 9.48 -13.61
N ARG A 44 9.78 9.04 -13.21
CA ARG A 44 10.73 9.87 -12.47
C ARG A 44 11.16 11.11 -13.28
N PHE A 45 11.49 10.93 -14.56
CA PHE A 45 11.87 12.04 -15.44
C PHE A 45 10.69 12.94 -15.77
N ALA A 46 9.52 12.38 -16.08
CA ALA A 46 8.31 13.16 -16.33
C ALA A 46 7.95 14.06 -15.12
N LYS A 47 7.95 13.51 -13.90
CA LYS A 47 7.70 14.29 -12.67
C LYS A 47 8.73 15.39 -12.45
N LYS A 48 9.99 15.18 -12.84
CA LYS A 48 11.06 16.19 -12.72
C LYS A 48 10.77 17.41 -13.60
N HIS A 49 10.36 17.21 -14.85
CA HIS A 49 10.18 18.30 -15.82
C HIS A 49 8.79 18.94 -15.78
N ASN A 50 7.76 18.21 -15.35
CA ASN A 50 6.40 18.75 -15.23
C ASN A 50 6.30 19.94 -14.27
N LYS A 51 7.15 20.03 -13.24
CA LYS A 51 7.14 21.17 -12.31
C LYS A 51 7.44 22.50 -13.00
N ARG A 52 8.38 22.51 -13.95
CA ARG A 52 8.73 23.71 -14.73
C ARG A 52 7.58 24.16 -15.61
N HIS A 53 6.94 23.21 -16.30
CA HIS A 53 5.78 23.51 -17.14
C HIS A 53 4.57 23.98 -16.33
N GLN A 54 4.38 23.46 -15.11
CA GLN A 54 3.32 23.94 -14.22
C GLN A 54 3.55 25.39 -13.78
N GLN A 55 4.80 25.78 -13.50
CA GLN A 55 5.15 27.16 -13.15
C GLN A 55 4.83 28.11 -14.31
N GLN A 56 5.31 27.78 -15.51
CA GLN A 56 5.03 28.55 -16.74
C GLN A 56 3.53 28.68 -17.01
N LYS A 57 2.77 27.59 -16.87
CA LYS A 57 1.31 27.61 -17.02
C LYS A 57 0.59 28.49 -15.99
N LYS A 58 1.17 28.64 -14.80
CA LYS A 58 0.60 29.46 -13.73
C LYS A 58 0.87 30.94 -13.98
N GLU A 59 2.08 31.26 -14.41
CA GLU A 59 2.50 32.62 -14.81
C GLU A 59 1.71 33.10 -16.04
N SER A 60 1.50 32.25 -17.05
CA SER A 60 0.73 32.62 -18.24
C SER A 60 -0.77 32.81 -18.00
N LYS A 61 -1.28 32.38 -16.84
CA LYS A 61 -2.71 32.47 -16.48
C LYS A 61 -2.98 33.66 -15.56
N ALA A 62 -1.95 34.25 -14.98
CA ALA A 62 -2.03 35.52 -14.25
C ALA A 62 -1.99 36.68 -15.23
#